data_AF-A0A0F9D3K0-F1
#
_entry.id   AF-A0A0F9D3K0-F1
#
_cell.length_a   1.000
_cell.length_b   1.000
_cell.length_c   1.000
_cell.angle_alpha   90.00
_cell.angle_beta   90.00
_cell.angle_gamma   90.00
#
_symmetry.space_group_name_H-M   'P 1'
#
loop_
_entity.id
_entity.type
_entity.pdbx_description
1 polymer ?
#
loop_
_entity_poly.entity_id
_entity_poly.type
_entity_poly.pdbx_seq_one_letter_code
_entity_poly.pdbx_strand_id
1 'polypeptide(L)'
;MSYQSITQGGSVREEADRALFYEAVLNILGSTGTILPLGDAKHLATPTTFKTVGGEQVTFTYSKDPTTWDDLQSVQGLIPVLTFDGVDEEADTPDAAYWSRDDAAGANGFSIGIWANVTNVGVARCFMAKFDESGAEQREGVFFINSNDTMRLFLFDESTNVDVYRNTDSAITMGSWRFFVVTYDGTGGATAANGITIYEDGAVIASSATNDGSY
;
A
#
# COMPACT_ATOMS: atom_id res chain seq x y z
N MET A 1 -10.59 -29.11 -0.58
CA MET A 1 -9.25 -28.55 -0.88
C MET A 1 -8.46 -28.61 0.42
N SER A 2 -7.40 -29.42 0.47
CA SER A 2 -6.53 -29.46 1.66
C SER A 2 -5.51 -28.33 1.55
N TYR A 3 -5.58 -27.37 2.48
CA TYR A 3 -4.58 -26.32 2.61
C TYR A 3 -3.30 -26.89 3.22
N GLN A 4 -2.16 -26.68 2.55
CA GLN A 4 -0.85 -27.02 3.10
C GLN A 4 -0.40 -25.90 4.06
N SER A 5 -0.01 -26.29 5.27
CA SER A 5 0.61 -25.40 6.25
C SER A 5 1.92 -24.84 5.71
N ILE A 6 2.17 -23.56 5.95
CA ILE A 6 3.40 -22.84 5.61
C ILE A 6 4.56 -23.55 6.31
N THR A 7 5.22 -24.46 5.60
CA THR A 7 6.41 -25.15 6.09
C THR A 7 7.60 -24.31 5.65
N GLN A 8 8.47 -23.98 6.60
CA GLN A 8 9.66 -23.15 6.39
C GLN A 8 10.67 -23.92 5.52
N GLY A 9 10.53 -23.88 4.20
CA GLY A 9 11.45 -24.53 3.26
C GLY A 9 10.77 -24.94 1.95
N GLY A 10 10.69 -24.01 1.01
CA GLY A 10 10.39 -24.36 -0.38
C GLY A 10 11.52 -25.18 -1.00
N SER A 11 11.21 -25.97 -2.03
CA SER A 11 12.25 -26.62 -2.83
C SER A 11 13.19 -25.59 -3.45
N VAL A 12 14.43 -25.99 -3.78
CA VAL A 12 15.42 -25.12 -4.47
C VAL A 12 14.82 -24.44 -5.72
N ARG A 13 13.90 -25.12 -6.40
CA ARG A 13 13.17 -24.58 -7.55
C ARG A 13 12.20 -23.47 -7.16
N GLU A 14 11.42 -23.65 -6.09
CA GLU A 14 10.48 -22.62 -5.61
C GLU A 14 11.20 -21.38 -5.10
N GLU A 15 12.39 -21.55 -4.51
CA GLU A 15 13.24 -20.42 -4.11
C GLU A 15 13.76 -19.64 -5.31
N ALA A 16 14.20 -20.34 -6.36
CA ALA A 16 14.62 -19.71 -7.60
C ALA A 16 13.45 -18.98 -8.29
N ASP A 17 12.29 -19.61 -8.37
CA ASP A 17 11.08 -19.03 -8.98
C ASP A 17 10.61 -17.78 -8.21
N ARG A 18 10.70 -17.79 -6.87
CA ARG A 18 10.41 -16.62 -6.02
C ARG A 18 11.37 -15.48 -6.29
N ALA A 19 12.69 -15.75 -6.33
CA ALA A 19 13.69 -14.71 -6.59
C ALA A 19 13.46 -14.04 -7.95
N LEU A 20 13.16 -14.83 -8.98
CA LEU A 20 12.83 -14.32 -10.31
C LEU A 20 11.58 -13.44 -10.32
N PHE A 21 10.58 -13.75 -9.48
CA PHE A 21 9.38 -12.93 -9.36
C PHE A 21 9.70 -11.54 -8.78
N TYR A 22 10.45 -11.45 -7.68
CA TYR A 22 10.86 -10.17 -7.11
C TYR A 22 11.72 -9.37 -8.09
N GLU A 23 12.65 -10.01 -8.78
CA GLU A 23 13.48 -9.36 -9.80
C GLU A 23 12.62 -8.81 -10.95
N ALA A 24 11.64 -9.57 -11.44
CA ALA A 24 10.73 -9.12 -12.48
C ALA A 24 9.90 -7.90 -12.05
N VAL A 25 9.42 -7.89 -10.80
CA VAL A 25 8.68 -6.74 -10.25
C VAL A 25 9.60 -5.53 -10.10
N LEU A 26 10.81 -5.70 -9.55
CA LEU A 26 11.79 -4.60 -9.43
C LEU A 26 12.19 -4.03 -10.79
N ASN A 27 12.32 -4.87 -11.82
CA ASN A 27 12.59 -4.40 -13.18
C ASN A 27 11.47 -3.50 -13.73
N ILE A 28 10.22 -3.72 -13.32
CA ILE A 28 9.08 -2.86 -13.66
C ILE A 28 9.12 -1.57 -12.84
N LEU A 29 9.37 -1.66 -11.54
CA LEU A 29 9.37 -0.51 -10.64
C LEU A 29 10.58 0.42 -10.84
N GLY A 30 11.67 -0.09 -11.41
CA GLY A 30 12.92 0.64 -11.60
C GLY A 30 13.77 0.75 -10.33
N SER A 31 14.86 1.50 -10.42
CA SER A 31 15.91 1.55 -9.37
C SER A 31 15.48 2.21 -8.05
N THR A 32 14.38 2.97 -8.06
CA THR A 32 13.82 3.62 -6.86
C THR A 32 12.63 2.86 -6.28
N GLY A 33 12.20 1.77 -6.94
CA GLY A 33 11.09 0.95 -6.53
C GLY A 33 11.37 0.15 -5.26
N THR A 34 10.34 0.01 -4.43
CA THR A 34 10.40 -0.77 -3.19
C THR A 34 9.18 -1.68 -3.09
N ILE A 35 9.43 -2.94 -2.73
CA ILE A 35 8.42 -3.97 -2.51
C ILE A 35 8.29 -4.19 -1.00
N LEU A 36 7.06 -4.25 -0.50
CA LEU A 36 6.73 -4.71 0.84
C LEU A 36 6.38 -6.21 0.76
N PRO A 37 7.29 -7.13 1.15
CA PRO A 37 7.10 -8.57 1.02
C PRO A 37 6.19 -9.14 2.12
N LEU A 38 4.94 -8.66 2.19
CA LEU A 38 3.99 -9.03 3.22
C LEU A 38 3.78 -10.55 3.28
N GLY A 39 3.93 -11.11 4.48
CA GLY A 39 3.78 -12.54 4.75
C GLY A 39 4.86 -13.46 4.16
N ASP A 40 5.87 -12.93 3.46
CA ASP A 40 6.92 -13.78 2.87
C ASP A 40 7.95 -14.17 3.93
N ALA A 41 7.85 -15.42 4.38
CA ALA A 41 8.74 -16.01 5.38
C ALA A 41 10.23 -15.92 5.02
N LYS A 42 10.58 -15.75 3.74
CA LYS A 42 11.98 -15.56 3.30
C LYS A 42 12.50 -14.14 3.50
N HIS A 43 11.61 -13.17 3.64
CA HIS A 43 11.93 -11.76 3.89
C HIS A 43 11.67 -11.32 5.34
N LEU A 44 11.24 -12.25 6.20
CA LEU A 44 11.18 -12.04 7.64
C LEU A 44 12.59 -11.92 8.23
N ALA A 45 12.81 -10.88 9.05
CA ALA A 45 14.01 -10.74 9.88
C ALA A 45 13.80 -11.34 11.27
N THR A 46 12.57 -11.25 11.78
CA THR A 46 12.06 -11.91 12.99
C THR A 46 10.64 -12.40 12.72
N PRO A 47 9.98 -13.15 13.63
CA PRO A 47 8.58 -13.54 13.43
C PRO A 47 7.63 -12.35 13.22
N THR A 48 7.96 -11.17 13.76
CA THR A 48 7.13 -9.96 13.70
C THR A 48 7.70 -8.86 12.81
N THR A 49 8.79 -9.09 12.09
CA THR A 49 9.40 -8.03 11.26
C THR A 49 9.81 -8.54 9.89
N PHE A 50 9.67 -7.67 8.88
CA PHE A 50 10.19 -7.90 7.54
C PHE A 50 10.98 -6.68 7.06
N LYS A 51 11.87 -6.90 6.10
CA LYS A 51 12.55 -5.80 5.40
C LYS A 51 11.96 -5.61 4.01
N THR A 52 11.81 -4.36 3.61
CA THR A 52 11.47 -4.05 2.22
C THR A 52 12.58 -4.50 1.26
N VAL A 53 12.21 -4.74 0.00
CA VAL A 53 13.12 -5.21 -1.05
C VAL A 53 13.16 -4.16 -2.16
N GLY A 54 14.36 -3.76 -2.60
CA GLY A 54 14.54 -2.80 -3.69
C GLY A 54 15.43 -1.63 -3.29
N GLY A 55 15.05 -0.44 -3.76
CA GLY A 55 15.83 0.80 -3.61
C GLY A 55 16.02 1.23 -2.14
N GLU A 56 15.02 0.99 -1.30
CA GLU A 56 15.08 1.25 0.14
C GLU A 56 14.80 -0.04 0.93
N GLN A 57 15.59 -0.32 1.96
CA GLN A 57 15.54 -1.55 2.77
C GLN A 57 15.23 -1.25 4.24
N VAL A 58 14.01 -0.79 4.48
CA VAL A 58 13.51 -0.40 5.79
C VAL A 58 12.81 -1.57 6.48
N THR A 59 12.86 -1.60 7.81
CA THR A 59 12.22 -2.65 8.62
C THR A 59 10.82 -2.22 9.00
N PHE A 60 9.85 -3.06 8.63
CA PHE A 60 8.48 -2.97 9.12
C PHE A 60 8.27 -3.99 10.24
N THR A 61 7.43 -3.62 11.20
CA THR A 61 7.05 -4.43 12.36
C THR A 61 5.55 -4.66 12.31
N TYR A 62 5.15 -5.92 12.22
CA TYR A 62 3.74 -6.29 12.40
C TYR A 62 3.29 -6.04 13.84
N SER A 63 2.03 -5.69 14.02
CA SER A 63 1.40 -5.50 15.34
C SER A 63 1.52 -6.74 16.26
N LYS A 64 1.45 -7.94 15.66
CA LYS A 64 1.63 -9.25 16.29
C LYS A 64 2.22 -10.25 15.30
N ASP A 65 2.65 -11.42 15.76
CA ASP A 65 3.19 -12.46 14.88
C ASP A 65 2.12 -12.87 13.85
N PRO A 66 2.36 -12.68 12.54
CA PRO A 66 1.40 -13.02 11.50
C PRO A 66 0.90 -14.46 11.57
N THR A 67 1.73 -15.40 12.03
CA THR A 67 1.34 -16.82 12.14
C THR A 67 0.29 -17.09 13.22
N THR A 68 0.04 -16.08 14.07
CA THR A 68 -0.96 -16.12 15.15
C THR A 68 -2.18 -15.25 14.88
N TRP A 69 -2.29 -14.66 13.68
CA TRP A 69 -3.47 -13.88 13.28
C TRP A 69 -4.72 -14.76 13.28
N ASP A 70 -5.86 -14.13 13.54
CA ASP A 70 -7.13 -14.81 13.80
C ASP A 70 -7.61 -15.62 12.58
N ASP A 71 -7.32 -15.10 11.38
CA ASP A 71 -7.56 -15.79 10.11
C ASP A 71 -6.32 -16.51 9.58
N LEU A 72 -6.54 -17.71 9.06
CA LEU A 72 -5.47 -18.54 8.50
C LEU A 72 -4.86 -17.88 7.26
N GLN A 73 -3.55 -17.62 7.33
CA GLN A 73 -2.76 -17.25 6.17
C GLN A 73 -2.83 -18.32 5.08
N SER A 74 -2.82 -17.88 3.84
CA SER A 74 -2.85 -18.77 2.68
C SER A 74 -1.76 -18.41 1.68
N VAL A 75 -1.70 -19.18 0.59
CA VAL A 75 -0.79 -18.92 -0.52
C VAL A 75 -1.56 -18.95 -1.84
N GLN A 76 -1.28 -17.98 -2.71
CA GLN A 76 -1.69 -17.98 -4.11
C GLN A 76 -0.46 -18.36 -4.94
N GLY A 77 -0.26 -19.67 -5.16
CA GLY A 77 0.99 -20.17 -5.74
C GLY A 77 2.15 -19.97 -4.75
N LEU A 78 3.14 -19.14 -5.12
CA LEU A 78 4.28 -18.80 -4.26
C LEU A 78 4.07 -17.53 -3.43
N ILE A 79 2.98 -16.81 -3.67
CA ILE A 79 2.68 -15.51 -3.05
C ILE A 79 1.91 -15.74 -1.75
N PRO A 80 2.46 -15.34 -0.60
CA PRO A 80 1.73 -15.33 0.67
C PRO A 80 0.53 -14.40 0.60
N VAL A 81 -0.55 -14.79 1.28
CA VAL A 81 -1.75 -14.00 1.45
C VAL A 81 -1.97 -13.81 2.95
N LEU A 82 -1.88 -12.56 3.37
CA LEU A 82 -2.26 -12.12 4.70
C LEU A 82 -3.71 -11.64 4.69
N THR A 83 -4.45 -11.98 5.74
CA THR A 83 -5.82 -11.50 5.97
C THR A 83 -5.76 -10.39 7.01
N PHE A 84 -6.37 -9.25 6.70
CA PHE A 84 -6.53 -8.13 7.61
C PHE A 84 -8.02 -8.07 7.99
N ASP A 85 -8.36 -8.37 9.24
CA ASP A 85 -9.75 -8.56 9.67
C ASP A 85 -10.46 -7.23 10.04
N GLY A 86 -9.67 -6.15 10.18
CA GLY A 86 -10.13 -4.81 10.53
C GLY A 86 -10.14 -4.51 12.03
N VAL A 87 -9.48 -5.34 12.85
CA VAL A 87 -9.35 -5.17 14.30
C VAL A 87 -7.95 -4.69 14.66
N ASP A 88 -6.91 -5.47 14.38
CA ASP A 88 -5.55 -5.19 14.88
C ASP A 88 -4.40 -5.66 13.95
N GLU A 89 -4.67 -6.15 12.75
CA GLU A 89 -3.61 -6.43 11.77
C GLU A 89 -3.08 -5.16 11.11
N GLU A 90 -1.81 -4.86 11.35
CA GLU A 90 -1.09 -3.77 10.70
C GLU A 90 0.42 -4.03 10.70
N ALA A 91 1.15 -3.19 9.98
CA ALA A 91 2.61 -3.18 10.00
C ALA A 91 3.15 -1.76 9.90
N ASP A 92 4.05 -1.40 10.81
CA ASP A 92 4.59 -0.06 10.93
C ASP A 92 6.10 -0.04 10.70
N THR A 93 6.57 1.07 10.15
CA THR A 93 8.00 1.40 10.11
C THR A 93 8.23 2.67 10.92
N PRO A 94 9.41 2.83 11.55
CA PRO A 94 9.85 4.16 11.99
C PRO A 94 9.73 5.18 10.87
N ASP A 95 9.49 6.43 11.25
CA ASP A 95 9.45 7.55 10.31
C ASP A 95 10.75 7.65 9.51
N ALA A 96 10.63 7.85 8.20
CA ALA A 96 11.76 7.94 7.30
C ALA A 96 11.46 8.88 6.13
N ALA A 97 12.43 9.75 5.83
CA ALA A 97 12.35 10.71 4.72
C ALA A 97 12.13 10.05 3.35
N TYR A 98 12.49 8.78 3.18
CA TYR A 98 12.23 8.03 1.95
C TYR A 98 10.72 7.95 1.61
N TRP A 99 9.85 7.95 2.62
CA TRP A 99 8.40 7.91 2.45
C TRP A 99 7.79 9.30 2.28
N SER A 100 8.52 10.36 2.65
CA SER A 100 8.00 11.73 2.60
C SER A 100 7.98 12.30 1.21
N ARG A 101 6.94 13.07 0.91
CA ARG A 101 6.80 13.84 -0.33
C ARG A 101 6.47 15.27 0.06
N ASP A 102 7.15 16.24 -0.54
CA ASP A 102 6.75 17.64 -0.38
C ASP A 102 5.66 18.02 -1.40
N ASP A 103 5.07 19.18 -1.19
CA ASP A 103 4.05 19.83 -2.01
C ASP A 103 4.65 20.64 -3.18
N ALA A 104 5.97 20.64 -3.33
CA ALA A 104 6.65 21.45 -4.34
C ALA A 104 6.30 20.95 -5.76
N ALA A 105 5.71 21.85 -6.56
CA ALA A 105 5.27 21.54 -7.92
C ALA A 105 6.42 20.98 -8.79
N GLY A 106 6.17 19.83 -9.43
CA GLY A 106 7.11 19.12 -10.29
C GLY A 106 8.14 18.27 -9.56
N ALA A 107 8.06 18.18 -8.22
CA ALA A 107 8.87 17.27 -7.42
C ALA A 107 8.04 16.07 -6.95
N ASN A 108 8.72 14.98 -6.56
CA ASN A 108 8.17 13.96 -5.67
C ASN A 108 6.92 13.18 -6.16
N GLY A 109 6.80 12.97 -7.47
CA GLY A 109 5.84 11.99 -8.00
C GLY A 109 6.07 10.59 -7.42
N PHE A 110 5.00 9.85 -7.18
CA PHE A 110 5.05 8.50 -6.63
C PHE A 110 3.92 7.61 -7.16
N SER A 111 4.05 6.32 -6.90
CA SER A 111 2.97 5.36 -7.13
C SER A 111 2.95 4.32 -6.03
N ILE A 112 1.75 3.83 -5.72
CA ILE A 112 1.52 2.73 -4.80
C ILE A 112 0.67 1.70 -5.54
N GLY A 113 1.12 0.46 -5.56
CA GLY A 113 0.39 -0.67 -6.15
C GLY A 113 0.18 -1.77 -5.12
N ILE A 114 -1.03 -2.31 -5.06
CA ILE A 114 -1.40 -3.38 -4.13
C ILE A 114 -2.30 -4.41 -4.80
N TRP A 115 -1.99 -5.69 -4.57
CA TRP A 115 -2.95 -6.76 -4.81
C TRP A 115 -3.81 -6.93 -3.55
N ALA A 116 -5.12 -6.80 -3.68
CA ALA A 116 -6.04 -6.94 -2.56
C ALA A 116 -7.35 -7.63 -2.98
N ASN A 117 -7.93 -8.38 -2.05
CA ASN A 117 -9.31 -8.84 -2.12
C ASN A 117 -10.10 -8.19 -0.99
N VAL A 118 -10.78 -7.08 -1.28
CA VAL A 118 -11.49 -6.30 -0.27
C VAL A 118 -12.90 -6.88 -0.10
N THR A 119 -13.19 -7.39 1.10
CA THR A 119 -14.46 -8.07 1.40
C THR A 119 -15.35 -7.31 2.36
N ASN A 120 -14.78 -6.57 3.31
CA ASN A 120 -15.54 -5.74 4.23
C ASN A 120 -16.15 -4.55 3.49
N VAL A 121 -17.36 -4.12 3.85
CA VAL A 121 -18.13 -3.02 3.23
C VAL A 121 -18.57 -2.00 4.30
N GLY A 122 -18.83 -0.75 3.92
CA GLY A 122 -19.50 0.19 4.84
C GLY A 122 -18.61 0.87 5.89
N VAL A 123 -17.29 0.65 5.88
CA VAL A 123 -16.33 1.23 6.85
C VAL A 123 -15.10 1.79 6.13
N ALA A 124 -14.38 2.74 6.73
CA ALA A 124 -13.12 3.20 6.15
C ALA A 124 -12.02 2.14 6.35
N ARG A 125 -11.19 1.89 5.33
CA ARG A 125 -10.12 0.86 5.35
C ARG A 125 -8.85 1.41 4.71
N CYS A 126 -7.75 1.43 5.44
CA CYS A 126 -6.46 1.94 4.97
C CYS A 126 -5.64 0.85 4.29
N PHE A 127 -5.01 1.15 3.15
CA PHE A 127 -3.97 0.31 2.56
C PHE A 127 -2.58 0.75 2.99
N MET A 128 -2.33 2.05 2.97
CA MET A 128 -1.05 2.64 3.37
C MET A 128 -1.25 4.09 3.77
N ALA A 129 -0.57 4.51 4.83
CA ALA A 129 -0.61 5.88 5.32
C ALA A 129 0.76 6.34 5.82
N LYS A 130 1.05 7.62 5.61
CA LYS A 130 2.00 8.39 6.39
C LYS A 130 1.22 9.54 7.00
N PHE A 131 0.77 9.28 8.21
CA PHE A 131 -0.33 10.02 8.81
C PHE A 131 -0.20 9.97 10.33
N ASP A 132 -0.01 11.14 10.95
CA ASP A 132 0.00 11.28 12.39
C ASP A 132 -0.94 12.42 12.80
N GLU A 133 -1.96 12.09 13.59
CA GLU A 133 -2.88 13.03 14.24
C GLU A 133 -2.66 13.09 15.76
N SER A 134 -1.68 12.35 16.28
CA SER A 134 -1.39 12.29 17.71
C SER A 134 -0.48 13.44 18.11
N GLY A 135 -1.07 14.47 18.73
CA GLY A 135 -0.32 15.62 19.23
C GLY A 135 -0.27 16.76 18.21
N ALA A 136 0.86 16.96 17.53
CA ALA A 136 0.96 17.92 16.43
C ALA A 136 0.75 17.16 15.11
N GLU A 137 -0.27 17.55 14.36
CA GLU A 137 -0.64 16.93 13.08
C GLU A 137 0.55 16.94 12.11
N GLN A 138 0.91 15.76 11.60
CA GLN A 138 2.01 15.51 10.66
C GLN A 138 1.53 14.55 9.56
N ARG A 139 0.37 14.84 8.96
CA ARG A 139 -0.19 14.04 7.87
C ARG A 139 0.48 14.44 6.57
N GLU A 140 0.79 13.45 5.74
CA GLU A 140 1.34 13.70 4.40
C GLU A 140 0.48 13.03 3.33
N GLY A 141 0.06 11.77 3.55
CA GLY A 141 -0.79 11.09 2.59
C GLY A 141 -1.39 9.78 3.08
N VAL A 142 -2.54 9.43 2.52
CA VAL A 142 -3.29 8.21 2.86
C VAL A 142 -3.95 7.63 1.61
N PHE A 143 -3.63 6.37 1.31
CA PHE A 143 -4.31 5.58 0.28
C PHE A 143 -5.26 4.57 0.94
N PHE A 144 -6.56 4.75 0.71
CA PHE A 144 -7.59 4.03 1.47
C PHE A 144 -8.91 3.91 0.70
N ILE A 145 -9.86 3.19 1.29
CA ILE A 145 -11.22 3.02 0.81
C ILE A 145 -12.18 3.67 1.82
N ASN A 146 -13.05 4.56 1.33
CA ASN A 146 -14.10 5.22 2.11
C ASN A 146 -15.19 4.24 2.55
N SER A 147 -16.05 4.66 3.49
CA SER A 147 -17.19 3.85 3.95
C SER A 147 -18.25 3.57 2.87
N ASN A 148 -18.27 4.32 1.76
CA ASN A 148 -19.10 4.03 0.59
C ASN A 148 -18.39 3.15 -0.46
N ASP A 149 -17.30 2.49 -0.07
CA ASP A 149 -16.49 1.57 -0.87
C ASP A 149 -15.79 2.21 -2.09
N THR A 150 -15.76 3.55 -2.16
CA THR A 150 -14.93 4.29 -3.13
C THR A 150 -13.49 4.38 -2.67
N MET A 151 -12.55 4.30 -3.60
CA MET A 151 -11.11 4.39 -3.33
C MET A 151 -10.62 5.84 -3.44
N ARG A 152 -9.67 6.22 -2.59
CA ARG A 152 -9.15 7.58 -2.49
C ARG A 152 -7.68 7.62 -2.13
N LEU A 153 -6.98 8.61 -2.68
CA LEU A 153 -5.70 9.10 -2.16
C LEU A 153 -5.90 10.54 -1.67
N PHE A 154 -5.58 10.76 -0.39
CA PHE A 154 -5.39 12.09 0.19
C PHE A 154 -3.93 12.50 0.15
N LEU A 155 -3.69 13.80 -0.07
CA LEU A 155 -2.43 14.47 0.17
C LEU A 155 -2.71 15.63 1.13
N PHE A 156 -1.87 15.80 2.14
CA PHE A 156 -2.02 16.82 3.18
C PHE A 156 -0.87 17.82 3.11
N ASP A 157 -1.17 19.09 3.33
CA ASP A 157 -0.20 20.13 3.63
C ASP A 157 -0.44 20.64 5.06
N GLU A 158 0.45 20.25 5.97
CA GLU A 158 0.39 20.66 7.38
C GLU A 158 0.84 22.10 7.61
N SER A 159 1.51 22.73 6.64
CA SER A 159 1.92 24.12 6.75
C SER A 159 0.71 25.08 6.69
N THR A 160 -0.35 24.66 6.02
CA THR A 160 -1.63 25.39 5.92
C THR A 160 -2.82 24.62 6.50
N ASN A 161 -2.63 23.37 6.93
CA ASN A 161 -3.64 22.45 7.45
C ASN A 161 -4.81 22.25 6.47
N VAL A 162 -4.47 21.88 5.24
CA VAL A 162 -5.43 21.59 4.16
C VAL A 162 -5.13 20.24 3.51
N ASP A 163 -6.15 19.66 2.90
CA ASP A 163 -6.04 18.43 2.15
C ASP A 163 -6.59 18.58 0.73
N VAL A 164 -6.02 17.80 -0.17
CA VAL A 164 -6.50 17.61 -1.53
C VAL A 164 -6.55 16.12 -1.83
N TYR A 165 -7.48 15.70 -2.68
CA TYR A 165 -7.67 14.28 -2.91
C TYR A 165 -8.32 13.97 -4.24
N ARG A 166 -8.15 12.72 -4.66
CA ARG A 166 -8.91 12.14 -5.76
C ARG A 166 -9.66 10.92 -5.30
N ASN A 167 -10.95 10.88 -5.63
CA ASN A 167 -11.88 9.82 -5.24
C ASN A 167 -12.44 9.13 -6.48
N THR A 168 -12.58 7.81 -6.45
CA THR A 168 -13.31 7.09 -7.51
C THR A 168 -14.78 7.49 -7.51
N ASP A 169 -15.39 7.59 -8.68
CA ASP A 169 -16.78 8.04 -8.82
C ASP A 169 -17.79 6.95 -8.38
N SER A 170 -17.34 5.70 -8.33
CA SER A 170 -18.11 4.54 -7.87
C SER A 170 -17.28 3.65 -6.94
N ALA A 171 -17.97 2.74 -6.25
CA ALA A 171 -17.31 1.69 -5.48
C ALA A 171 -16.36 0.88 -6.39
N ILE A 172 -15.23 0.46 -5.83
CA ILE A 172 -14.29 -0.45 -6.50
C ILE A 172 -14.87 -1.86 -6.56
N THR A 173 -14.23 -2.75 -7.32
CA THR A 173 -14.66 -4.16 -7.31
C THR A 173 -14.31 -4.85 -5.98
N MET A 174 -15.34 -5.35 -5.30
CA MET A 174 -15.24 -6.05 -4.01
C MET A 174 -15.26 -7.58 -4.18
N GLY A 175 -14.77 -8.31 -3.18
CA GLY A 175 -14.90 -9.77 -3.07
C GLY A 175 -14.13 -10.58 -4.13
N SER A 176 -13.17 -9.96 -4.82
CA SER A 176 -12.26 -10.64 -5.75
C SER A 176 -10.87 -10.00 -5.68
N TRP A 177 -9.83 -10.78 -6.01
CA TRP A 177 -8.48 -10.24 -6.16
C TRP A 177 -8.42 -9.23 -7.30
N ARG A 178 -7.93 -8.04 -6.98
CA ARG A 178 -7.70 -6.93 -7.90
C ARG A 178 -6.32 -6.36 -7.70
N PHE A 179 -5.77 -5.77 -8.76
CA PHE A 179 -4.58 -4.95 -8.67
C PHE A 179 -4.99 -3.48 -8.68
N PHE A 180 -4.88 -2.83 -7.53
CA PHE A 180 -5.17 -1.40 -7.39
C PHE A 180 -3.87 -0.62 -7.44
N VAL A 181 -3.86 0.46 -8.22
CA VAL A 181 -2.71 1.37 -8.28
C VAL A 181 -3.21 2.79 -8.16
N VAL A 182 -2.48 3.60 -7.39
CA VAL A 182 -2.60 5.06 -7.45
C VAL A 182 -1.25 5.65 -7.84
N THR A 183 -1.28 6.65 -8.71
CA THR A 183 -0.11 7.45 -9.08
C THR A 183 -0.35 8.90 -8.74
N TYR A 184 0.70 9.62 -8.39
CA TYR A 184 0.74 11.07 -8.31
C TYR A 184 1.94 11.56 -9.11
N ASP A 185 1.75 12.52 -10.02
CA ASP A 185 2.80 13.01 -10.91
C ASP A 185 3.64 14.16 -10.34
N GLY A 186 3.32 14.64 -9.14
CA GLY A 186 4.00 15.76 -8.51
C GLY A 186 3.44 17.14 -8.88
N THR A 187 2.25 17.25 -9.48
CA THR A 187 1.65 18.52 -9.93
C THR A 187 1.74 19.65 -8.89
N GLY A 188 1.47 19.37 -7.62
CA GLY A 188 1.59 20.31 -6.50
C GLY A 188 0.59 21.47 -6.53
N GLY A 189 0.64 22.29 -5.48
CA GLY A 189 -0.13 23.52 -5.33
C GLY A 189 -1.65 23.38 -5.49
N ALA A 190 -2.30 24.48 -5.88
CA ALA A 190 -3.74 24.62 -5.95
C ALA A 190 -4.48 23.64 -6.89
N THR A 191 -3.75 22.78 -7.61
CA THR A 191 -4.30 21.76 -8.51
C THR A 191 -3.69 20.37 -8.30
N ALA A 192 -3.04 20.13 -7.15
CA ALA A 192 -2.31 18.90 -6.88
C ALA A 192 -3.14 17.63 -7.10
N ALA A 193 -4.42 17.59 -6.72
CA ALA A 193 -5.25 16.40 -6.92
C ALA A 193 -5.49 16.05 -8.40
N ASN A 194 -5.27 16.98 -9.34
CA ASN A 194 -5.33 16.68 -10.77
C ASN A 194 -4.20 15.73 -11.21
N GLY A 195 -3.07 15.75 -10.50
CA GLY A 195 -1.92 14.88 -10.73
C GLY A 195 -2.13 13.43 -10.27
N ILE A 196 -3.23 13.14 -9.56
CA ILE A 196 -3.53 11.81 -9.05
C ILE A 196 -4.24 11.00 -10.14
N THR A 197 -3.87 9.73 -10.38
CA THR A 197 -4.64 8.80 -11.23
C THR A 197 -4.83 7.47 -10.50
N ILE A 198 -6.04 6.90 -10.57
CA ILE A 198 -6.38 5.64 -9.91
C ILE A 198 -6.66 4.57 -10.98
N TYR A 199 -6.14 3.37 -10.77
CA TYR A 199 -6.26 2.23 -11.65
C TYR A 199 -6.80 1.00 -10.91
N GLU A 200 -7.60 0.21 -11.62
CA GLU A 200 -8.01 -1.15 -11.25
C GLU A 200 -7.67 -2.09 -12.40
N ASP A 201 -6.91 -3.15 -12.13
CA ASP A 201 -6.45 -4.15 -13.10
C ASP A 201 -5.79 -3.55 -14.35
N GLY A 202 -5.03 -2.47 -14.14
CA GLY A 202 -4.29 -1.77 -15.19
C GLY A 202 -5.12 -0.78 -16.04
N ALA A 203 -6.43 -0.68 -15.80
CA ALA A 203 -7.29 0.31 -16.43
C ALA A 203 -7.51 1.51 -15.51
N VAL A 204 -7.48 2.73 -16.06
CA VAL A 204 -7.87 3.95 -15.32
C VAL A 204 -9.35 3.85 -14.97
N ILE A 205 -9.69 4.12 -13.71
CA ILE A 205 -11.08 4.18 -13.25
C ILE A 205 -11.56 5.62 -13.10
N ALA A 206 -12.84 5.84 -13.40
CA ALA A 206 -13.46 7.16 -13.32
C ALA A 206 -13.33 7.72 -11.90
N SER A 207 -12.84 8.95 -11.79
CA SER A 207 -12.52 9.59 -10.53
C SER A 207 -12.48 11.11 -10.65
N SER A 208 -12.91 11.75 -9.57
CA SER A 208 -13.01 13.20 -9.45
C SER A 208 -11.97 13.74 -8.46
N ALA A 209 -11.30 14.82 -8.86
CA ALA A 209 -10.34 15.53 -8.04
C ALA A 209 -11.03 16.63 -7.21
N THR A 210 -10.59 16.78 -5.97
CA THR A 210 -10.91 17.92 -5.09
C THR A 210 -9.61 18.63 -4.77
N ASN A 211 -9.51 19.88 -5.21
CA ASN A 211 -8.37 20.75 -4.98
C ASN A 211 -8.73 21.86 -3.99
N ASP A 212 -7.72 22.44 -3.36
CA ASP A 212 -7.83 23.61 -2.50
C ASP A 212 -6.83 24.67 -2.98
N GLY A 213 -7.19 25.95 -2.94
CA GLY A 213 -6.32 27.04 -3.38
C GLY A 213 -5.17 27.37 -2.44
N SER A 214 -5.22 26.83 -1.21
CA SER A 214 -4.19 26.99 -0.18
C SER A 214 -3.24 25.80 -0.07
N TYR A 215 -3.51 24.71 -0.78
CA TYR A 215 -2.53 23.64 -1.04
C TYR A 215 -1.51 24.13 -2.07
#